data_AF-A0A7C5V7M6-F1
#
_entry.id   AF-A0A7C5V7M6-F1
#
_cell.length_a   1.000
_cell.length_b   1.000
_cell.length_c   1.000
_cell.angle_alpha   90.00
_cell.angle_beta   90.00
_cell.angle_gamma   90.00
#
_symmetry.space_group_name_H-M   'P 1'
#
loop_
_entity.id
_entity.type
_entity.pdbx_description
1 polymer ?
#
loop_
_entity_poly.entity_id
_entity_poly.type
_entity_poly.pdbx_seq_one_letter_code
_entity_poly.pdbx_strand_id
1 'polypeptide(L)'
;MKLSVIIPVYNERATIRKIVERVRAVDIPKEIIIVDDCSTDGTRELLPSLEPLVDKIVYHERNQGKGAAIRTGIKHVTGDYVIIQDADLEYDPQEYHLLLEPILQGKADVVYGSRFLTGKAHRVLYFWHMVGNKFLTLLSNMFTNLNLTDMETCYKMIRADVLKQIEIEQDRFGFEPEITAKLARMNLRIYEVGISYDGRSYAEGKKIGWKDGLQAIWCILKYSRGRYIDHGKVTLRHLEEFETYAEWIYKRLQPYVGERIVEIGAGIGNNVRFLTAAPNRKVVLTDARDEYVQLLREKFDG
;
A
#
# COMPACT_ATOMS: atom_id res chain seq x y z
N MET A 1 8.20 4.55 -14.43
CA MET A 1 8.67 3.63 -13.38
C MET A 1 9.33 4.43 -12.28
N LYS A 2 8.59 4.71 -11.20
CA LYS A 2 9.05 5.42 -10.01
C LYS A 2 8.58 4.68 -8.76
N LEU A 3 9.47 4.42 -7.81
CA LEU A 3 9.15 3.80 -6.51
C LEU A 3 8.88 4.88 -5.46
N SER A 4 7.78 4.78 -4.71
CA SER A 4 7.56 5.59 -3.51
C SER A 4 7.95 4.81 -2.26
N VAL A 5 8.92 5.34 -1.52
CA VAL A 5 9.36 4.75 -0.25
C VAL A 5 8.75 5.55 0.89
N ILE A 6 7.82 4.93 1.63
CA ILE A 6 7.22 5.52 2.82
C ILE A 6 8.02 5.11 4.04
N ILE A 7 8.56 6.08 4.77
CA ILE A 7 9.33 5.86 5.99
C ILE A 7 8.53 6.43 7.18
N PRO A 8 7.76 5.60 7.92
CA PRO A 8 7.16 6.01 9.18
C PRO A 8 8.25 6.12 10.25
N VAL A 9 8.24 7.22 11.01
CA VAL A 9 9.30 7.55 11.96
C VAL A 9 8.70 7.90 13.32
N TYR A 10 9.20 7.27 14.38
CA TYR A 10 8.92 7.68 15.76
C TYR A 10 10.13 7.36 16.64
N ASN A 11 10.80 8.39 17.12
CA ASN A 11 11.98 8.29 18.00
C ASN A 11 13.12 7.43 17.41
N GLU A 12 13.58 7.80 16.22
CA GLU A 12 14.63 7.10 15.46
C GLU A 12 15.81 8.03 15.16
N ARG A 13 16.18 8.89 16.11
CA ARG A 13 17.23 9.91 15.92
C ARG A 13 18.57 9.31 15.52
N ALA A 14 18.90 8.14 16.08
CA ALA A 14 20.19 7.47 15.86
C ALA A 14 20.32 6.85 14.46
N THR A 15 19.19 6.59 13.79
CA THR A 15 19.11 5.72 12.61
C THR A 15 18.58 6.46 11.39
N ILE A 16 17.71 7.46 11.56
CA ILE A 16 16.97 8.13 10.48
C ILE A 16 17.86 8.69 9.36
N ARG A 17 18.99 9.33 9.69
CA ARG A 17 19.93 9.85 8.67
C ARG A 17 20.51 8.71 7.82
N LYS A 18 20.99 7.66 8.50
CA LYS A 18 21.64 6.53 7.84
C LYS A 18 20.67 5.74 6.97
N ILE A 19 19.42 5.54 7.40
CA ILE A 19 18.43 4.84 6.58
C ILE A 19 18.05 5.65 5.35
N VAL A 20 17.86 6.97 5.48
CA VAL A 20 17.58 7.86 4.32
C VAL A 20 18.73 7.82 3.31
N GLU A 21 19.98 7.89 3.78
CA GLU A 21 21.16 7.78 2.91
C GLU A 21 21.21 6.41 2.20
N ARG A 22 20.91 5.31 2.91
CA ARG A 22 20.83 3.96 2.32
C ARG A 22 19.74 3.86 1.26
N VAL A 23 18.52 4.35 1.56
CA VAL A 23 17.40 4.36 0.59
C VAL A 23 17.76 5.19 -0.64
N ARG A 24 18.37 6.36 -0.44
CA ARG A 24 18.77 7.24 -1.54
C ARG A 24 19.81 6.59 -2.44
N ALA A 25 20.77 5.85 -1.86
CA ALA A 25 21.85 5.18 -2.57
C ALA A 25 21.42 3.97 -3.43
N VAL A 26 20.21 3.43 -3.24
CA VAL A 26 19.70 2.34 -4.11
C VAL A 26 19.56 2.85 -5.55
N ASP A 27 19.97 2.09 -6.57
CA ASP A 27 19.88 2.55 -7.97
C ASP A 27 18.49 2.26 -8.58
N ILE A 28 17.46 2.94 -8.03
CA ILE A 28 16.07 2.86 -8.49
C ILE A 28 15.51 4.28 -8.51
N PRO A 29 14.88 4.74 -9.61
CA PRO A 29 14.14 6.00 -9.62
C PRO A 29 13.07 5.99 -8.53
N LYS A 30 13.19 6.88 -7.54
CA LYS A 30 12.33 6.83 -6.37
C LYS A 30 12.05 8.21 -5.78
N GLU A 31 10.97 8.28 -5.01
CA GLU A 31 10.74 9.33 -4.03
C GLU A 31 10.76 8.78 -2.61
N ILE A 32 11.17 9.61 -1.67
CA ILE A 32 11.21 9.28 -0.24
C ILE A 32 10.23 10.19 0.50
N ILE A 33 9.27 9.55 1.17
CA ILE A 33 8.21 10.22 1.94
C ILE A 33 8.41 9.84 3.40
N ILE A 34 8.88 10.77 4.21
CA ILE A 34 8.99 10.60 5.65
C ILE A 34 7.71 11.06 6.32
N VAL A 35 7.21 10.27 7.27
CA VAL A 35 6.11 10.67 8.15
C VAL A 35 6.57 10.56 9.61
N ASP A 36 6.84 11.70 10.22
CA ASP A 36 7.15 11.81 11.65
C ASP A 36 5.88 11.72 12.48
N ASP A 37 5.76 10.67 13.29
CA ASP A 37 4.63 10.41 14.16
C ASP A 37 4.81 11.07 15.54
N CYS A 38 5.17 12.36 15.51
CA CYS A 38 5.38 13.20 16.69
C CYS A 38 6.53 12.71 17.59
N SER A 39 7.74 12.58 17.01
CA SER A 39 8.93 12.21 17.78
C SER A 39 9.33 13.24 18.84
N THR A 40 9.94 12.78 19.93
CA THR A 40 10.34 13.59 21.10
C THR A 40 11.81 13.40 21.52
N ASP A 41 12.57 12.57 20.81
CA ASP A 41 13.96 12.23 21.12
C ASP A 41 15.01 13.11 20.40
N GLY A 42 14.57 14.13 19.66
CA GLY A 42 15.43 14.92 18.78
C GLY A 42 15.33 14.52 17.29
N THR A 43 14.55 13.50 16.94
CA THR A 43 14.36 13.09 15.53
C THR A 43 13.72 14.22 14.72
N ARG A 44 12.69 14.86 15.27
CA ARG A 44 11.91 15.89 14.57
C ARG A 44 12.76 17.10 14.19
N GLU A 45 13.68 17.48 15.06
CA GLU A 45 14.64 18.56 14.89
C GLU A 45 15.72 18.23 13.85
N LEU A 46 16.01 16.94 13.65
CA LEU A 46 16.97 16.48 12.66
C LEU A 46 16.38 16.43 11.24
N LEU A 47 15.07 16.19 11.11
CA LEU A 47 14.40 16.00 9.82
C LEU A 47 14.58 17.15 8.80
N PRO A 48 14.56 18.44 9.18
CA PRO A 48 14.84 19.53 8.24
C PRO A 48 16.21 19.40 7.55
N SER A 49 17.21 18.85 8.24
CA SER A 49 18.54 18.62 7.64
C SER A 49 18.58 17.52 6.58
N LEU A 50 17.50 16.73 6.45
CA LEU A 50 17.36 15.65 5.49
C LEU A 50 16.50 16.06 4.28
N GLU A 51 15.88 17.25 4.28
CA GLU A 51 15.10 17.77 3.14
C GLU A 51 15.82 17.68 1.78
N PRO A 52 17.14 17.90 1.66
CA PRO A 52 17.83 17.73 0.37
C PRO A 52 17.88 16.29 -0.15
N LEU A 53 17.64 15.30 0.71
CA LEU A 53 17.72 13.87 0.39
C LEU A 53 16.35 13.23 0.15
N VAL A 54 15.26 13.92 0.50
CA VAL A 54 13.90 13.36 0.50
C VAL A 54 12.93 14.28 -0.25
N ASP A 55 11.82 13.71 -0.69
CA ASP A 55 10.86 14.41 -1.54
C ASP A 55 9.73 15.02 -0.71
N LYS A 56 9.40 14.39 0.43
CA LYS A 56 8.37 14.89 1.34
C LYS A 56 8.66 14.51 2.78
N ILE A 57 8.43 15.46 3.69
CA ILE A 57 8.35 15.21 5.13
C ILE A 57 6.96 15.68 5.59
N VAL A 58 6.28 14.82 6.35
CA VAL A 58 4.98 15.10 6.96
C VAL A 58 5.11 14.91 8.46
N TYR A 59 4.51 15.82 9.23
CA TYR A 59 4.58 15.77 10.67
C TYR A 59 3.19 15.60 11.25
N HIS A 60 3.02 14.63 12.15
CA HIS A 60 1.83 14.51 12.98
C HIS A 60 1.93 15.43 14.21
N GLU A 61 0.78 15.93 14.65
CA GLU A 61 0.66 16.74 15.87
C GLU A 61 0.68 15.90 17.15
N ARG A 62 0.34 14.61 17.04
CA ARG A 62 0.38 13.63 18.11
C ARG A 62 0.79 12.26 17.57
N ASN A 63 1.33 11.41 18.41
CA ASN A 63 1.62 10.02 18.05
C ASN A 63 0.30 9.27 17.80
N GLN A 64 0.14 8.77 16.57
CA GLN A 64 -1.04 8.00 16.13
C GLN A 64 -0.70 6.52 15.90
N GLY A 65 0.55 6.21 15.59
CA GLY A 65 1.10 4.88 15.35
C GLY A 65 1.55 4.66 13.89
N LYS A 66 2.24 3.53 13.68
CA LYS A 66 2.83 3.14 12.38
C LYS A 66 1.79 3.12 11.25
N GLY A 67 0.64 2.48 11.46
CA GLY A 67 -0.42 2.37 10.45
C GLY A 67 -1.00 3.73 10.06
N ALA A 68 -1.17 4.64 11.02
CA ALA A 68 -1.61 6.00 10.75
C ALA A 68 -0.57 6.80 9.96
N ALA A 69 0.72 6.65 10.31
CA ALA A 69 1.82 7.27 9.56
C ALA A 69 1.90 6.75 8.12
N ILE A 70 1.74 5.43 7.91
CA ILE A 70 1.67 4.83 6.57
C ILE A 70 0.48 5.39 5.79
N ARG A 71 -0.71 5.45 6.40
CA ARG A 71 -1.92 6.01 5.77
C ARG A 71 -1.73 7.47 5.36
N THR A 72 -1.05 8.28 6.18
CA THR A 72 -0.68 9.65 5.82
C THR A 72 0.31 9.65 4.65
N GLY A 73 1.33 8.79 4.68
CA GLY A 73 2.33 8.68 3.60
C GLY A 73 1.71 8.32 2.24
N ILE A 74 0.72 7.41 2.22
CA ILE A 74 0.00 6.99 1.01
C ILE A 74 -0.65 8.17 0.29
N LYS A 75 -1.12 9.20 1.01
CA LYS A 75 -1.71 10.41 0.41
C LYS A 75 -0.71 11.23 -0.41
N HIS A 76 0.58 11.04 -0.18
CA HIS A 76 1.66 11.75 -0.86
C HIS A 76 2.37 10.90 -1.93
N VAL A 77 1.93 9.67 -2.16
CA VAL A 77 2.51 8.76 -3.18
C VAL A 77 2.19 9.25 -4.59
N THR A 78 3.24 9.53 -5.36
CA THR A 78 3.20 9.85 -6.79
C THR A 78 3.81 8.76 -7.67
N GLY A 79 4.54 7.80 -7.09
CA GLY A 79 5.14 6.69 -7.81
C GLY A 79 4.16 5.63 -8.30
N ASP A 80 4.68 4.73 -9.12
CA ASP A 80 3.97 3.58 -9.73
C ASP A 80 3.90 2.39 -8.74
N TYR A 81 4.85 2.30 -7.82
CA TYR A 81 4.96 1.26 -6.79
C TYR A 81 5.21 1.89 -5.44
N VAL A 82 4.83 1.20 -4.37
CA VAL A 82 4.99 1.65 -2.99
C VAL A 82 5.66 0.56 -2.18
N ILE A 83 6.63 0.96 -1.36
CA ILE A 83 7.19 0.12 -0.31
C ILE A 83 7.23 0.90 1.00
N ILE A 84 7.01 0.19 2.10
CA ILE A 84 7.19 0.71 3.45
C ILE A 84 8.59 0.32 3.92
N GLN A 85 9.30 1.28 4.48
CA GLN A 85 10.65 1.09 5.03
C GLN A 85 10.67 1.55 6.48
N ASP A 86 10.94 0.61 7.40
CA ASP A 86 11.16 0.97 8.81
C ASP A 86 12.47 1.77 8.95
N ALA A 87 12.48 2.75 9.87
CA ALA A 87 13.60 3.65 10.05
C ALA A 87 14.75 3.06 10.91
N ASP A 88 14.61 1.83 11.40
CA ASP A 88 15.45 1.20 12.43
C ASP A 88 16.68 0.44 11.91
N LEU A 89 16.91 0.47 10.59
CA LEU A 89 17.99 -0.23 9.86
C LEU A 89 17.91 -1.75 9.86
N GLU A 90 16.80 -2.36 10.32
CA GLU A 90 16.67 -3.82 10.37
C GLU A 90 16.51 -4.46 8.98
N TYR A 91 16.05 -3.70 8.00
CA TYR A 91 15.89 -4.14 6.61
C TYR A 91 16.88 -3.41 5.69
N ASP A 92 17.36 -4.11 4.66
CA ASP A 92 18.31 -3.57 3.68
C ASP A 92 17.61 -3.01 2.43
N PRO A 93 17.66 -1.67 2.19
CA PRO A 93 17.08 -1.07 0.99
C PRO A 93 17.64 -1.61 -0.34
N GLN A 94 18.83 -2.22 -0.35
CA GLN A 94 19.38 -2.85 -1.57
C GLN A 94 18.52 -4.04 -2.04
N GLU A 95 17.68 -4.60 -1.17
CA GLU A 95 16.79 -5.72 -1.51
C GLU A 95 15.49 -5.26 -2.19
N TYR A 96 15.27 -3.96 -2.40
CA TYR A 96 14.14 -3.44 -3.18
C TYR A 96 14.08 -4.02 -4.60
N HIS A 97 15.24 -4.30 -5.21
CA HIS A 97 15.32 -4.90 -6.53
C HIS A 97 14.69 -6.30 -6.55
N LEU A 98 14.91 -7.11 -5.50
CA LEU A 98 14.34 -8.46 -5.39
C LEU A 98 12.82 -8.42 -5.32
N LEU A 99 12.28 -7.40 -4.65
CA LEU A 99 10.84 -7.20 -4.49
C LEU A 99 10.18 -6.65 -5.77
N LEU A 100 10.88 -5.77 -6.50
CA LEU A 100 10.36 -5.19 -7.74
C LEU A 100 10.41 -6.18 -8.90
N GLU A 101 11.42 -7.06 -8.96
CA GLU A 101 11.66 -7.92 -10.12
C GLU A 101 10.41 -8.74 -10.55
N PRO A 102 9.67 -9.44 -9.66
CA PRO A 102 8.47 -10.17 -10.06
C PRO A 102 7.36 -9.26 -10.59
N ILE A 103 7.27 -8.01 -10.11
CA ILE A 103 6.28 -7.03 -10.56
C ILE A 103 6.64 -6.52 -11.95
N LEU A 104 7.92 -6.18 -12.17
CA LEU A 104 8.42 -5.71 -13.47
C LEU A 104 8.36 -6.78 -14.55
N GLN A 105 8.51 -8.05 -14.18
CA GLN A 105 8.30 -9.19 -15.07
C GLN A 105 6.81 -9.47 -15.36
N GLY A 106 5.89 -8.67 -14.79
CA GLY A 106 4.46 -8.86 -14.94
C GLY A 106 3.94 -10.15 -14.32
N LYS A 107 4.64 -10.72 -13.32
CA LYS A 107 4.23 -11.96 -12.62
C LYS A 107 3.42 -11.67 -11.36
N ALA A 108 3.71 -10.55 -10.70
CA ALA A 108 3.12 -10.19 -9.41
C ALA A 108 2.50 -8.79 -9.43
N ASP A 109 1.45 -8.60 -8.65
CA ASP A 109 0.88 -7.28 -8.33
C ASP A 109 1.32 -6.82 -6.93
N VAL A 110 1.68 -7.77 -6.06
CA VAL A 110 2.24 -7.54 -4.73
C VAL A 110 3.34 -8.54 -4.44
N VAL A 111 4.43 -8.08 -3.84
CA VAL A 111 5.54 -8.94 -3.39
C VAL A 111 5.86 -8.67 -1.93
N TYR A 112 5.84 -9.73 -1.12
CA TYR A 112 6.24 -9.69 0.29
C TYR A 112 7.70 -10.13 0.43
N GLY A 113 8.45 -9.45 1.28
CA GLY A 113 9.80 -9.87 1.68
C GLY A 113 9.70 -10.81 2.87
N SER A 114 9.99 -12.09 2.69
CA SER A 114 9.97 -13.08 3.77
C SER A 114 11.32 -13.21 4.44
N ARG A 115 11.33 -13.07 5.78
CA ARG A 115 12.51 -13.32 6.62
C ARG A 115 12.86 -14.81 6.74
N PHE A 116 11.96 -15.70 6.29
CA PHE A 116 12.10 -17.16 6.46
C PHE A 116 12.40 -17.90 5.15
N LEU A 117 12.28 -17.25 3.98
CA LEU A 117 12.52 -17.86 2.66
C LEU A 117 13.92 -17.59 2.09
N THR A 118 14.87 -17.13 2.91
CA THR A 118 16.19 -16.78 2.41
C THR A 118 17.09 -18.01 2.24
N GLY A 119 17.66 -18.16 1.04
CA GLY A 119 18.74 -19.11 0.74
C GLY A 119 20.13 -18.57 1.07
N LYS A 120 20.23 -17.33 1.57
CA LYS A 120 21.48 -16.66 1.90
C LYS A 120 21.78 -16.76 3.40
N ALA A 121 23.03 -16.48 3.77
CA ALA A 121 23.40 -16.28 5.16
C ALA A 121 22.55 -15.15 5.76
N HIS A 122 21.95 -15.40 6.92
CA HIS A 122 21.08 -14.45 7.60
C HIS A 122 21.29 -14.54 9.11
N ARG A 123 20.93 -13.47 9.81
CA ARG A 123 20.98 -13.45 11.27
C ARG A 123 19.88 -14.35 11.83
N VAL A 124 20.25 -15.20 12.80
CA VAL A 124 19.31 -16.11 13.44
C VAL A 124 18.32 -15.31 14.30
N LEU A 125 17.04 -15.46 14.00
CA LEU A 125 15.94 -14.86 14.75
C LEU A 125 15.72 -15.54 16.10
N TYR A 126 15.21 -14.79 17.07
CA TYR A 126 14.82 -15.37 18.35
C TYR A 126 13.70 -16.39 18.20
N PHE A 127 13.90 -17.58 18.75
CA PHE A 127 13.02 -18.73 18.54
C PHE A 127 11.55 -18.44 18.88
N TRP A 128 11.27 -17.83 20.03
CA TRP A 128 9.89 -17.53 20.43
C TRP A 128 9.23 -16.43 19.59
N HIS A 129 9.99 -15.47 19.08
CA HIS A 129 9.47 -14.47 18.13
C HIS A 129 9.14 -15.14 16.79
N MET A 130 9.98 -16.06 16.32
CA MET A 130 9.69 -16.87 15.14
C MET A 130 8.41 -17.70 15.35
N VAL A 131 8.25 -18.39 16.48
CA VAL A 131 7.05 -19.18 16.78
C VAL A 131 5.79 -18.30 16.79
N GLY A 132 5.84 -17.15 17.46
CA GLY A 132 4.74 -16.19 17.48
C GLY A 132 4.38 -15.69 16.08
N ASN A 133 5.37 -15.31 15.28
CA ASN A 133 5.14 -14.86 13.90
C ASN A 133 4.58 -15.98 13.01
N LYS A 134 5.12 -17.20 13.10
CA LYS A 134 4.59 -18.36 12.37
C LYS A 134 3.14 -18.67 12.75
N PHE A 135 2.79 -18.52 14.04
CA PHE A 135 1.41 -18.69 14.49
C PHE A 135 0.47 -17.63 13.90
N LEU A 136 0.84 -16.34 13.96
CA LEU A 136 0.04 -15.25 13.38
C LEU A 136 -0.09 -15.39 11.86
N THR A 137 0.99 -15.78 11.18
CA THR A 137 1.01 -16.03 9.74
C THR A 137 0.11 -17.21 9.39
N LEU A 138 0.19 -18.33 10.12
CA LEU A 138 -0.71 -19.47 9.94
C LEU A 138 -2.18 -19.06 10.10
N LEU A 139 -2.49 -18.32 11.16
CA LEU A 139 -3.84 -17.84 11.40
C LEU A 139 -4.33 -16.96 10.25
N SER A 140 -3.51 -16.01 9.80
CA SER A 140 -3.83 -15.15 8.65
C SER A 140 -4.08 -15.98 7.38
N ASN A 141 -3.20 -16.93 7.06
CA ASN A 141 -3.34 -17.83 5.92
C ASN A 141 -4.64 -18.63 5.97
N MET A 142 -5.04 -19.16 7.13
CA MET A 142 -6.31 -19.89 7.29
C MET A 142 -7.54 -19.03 6.91
N PHE A 143 -7.49 -17.73 7.19
CA PHE A 143 -8.61 -16.83 6.93
C PHE A 143 -8.57 -16.14 5.57
N THR A 144 -7.36 -15.92 5.03
CA THR A 144 -7.15 -15.26 3.75
C THR A 144 -7.04 -16.25 2.59
N ASN A 145 -6.89 -17.54 2.89
CA ASN A 145 -6.55 -18.60 1.93
C ASN A 145 -5.27 -18.28 1.13
N LEU A 146 -4.34 -17.57 1.75
CA LEU A 146 -2.98 -17.38 1.24
C LEU A 146 -2.04 -18.43 1.83
N ASN A 147 -0.84 -18.53 1.26
CA ASN A 147 0.24 -19.37 1.75
C ASN A 147 1.50 -18.54 2.00
N LEU A 148 1.37 -17.45 2.76
CA LEU A 148 2.50 -16.61 3.13
C LEU A 148 3.38 -17.31 4.18
N THR A 149 4.68 -17.07 4.10
CA THR A 149 5.65 -17.53 5.09
C THR A 149 5.89 -16.48 6.17
N ASP A 150 5.69 -15.20 5.85
CA ASP A 150 5.93 -14.09 6.77
C ASP A 150 4.96 -12.93 6.56
N MET A 151 3.79 -12.98 7.21
CA MET A 151 2.76 -11.95 7.07
C MET A 151 3.15 -10.63 7.75
N GLU A 152 3.82 -10.70 8.89
CA GLU A 152 4.23 -9.56 9.74
C GLU A 152 5.52 -8.87 9.25
N THR A 153 5.93 -9.12 8.00
CA THR A 153 7.10 -8.45 7.40
C THR A 153 6.82 -6.99 7.08
N CYS A 154 7.82 -6.11 7.23
CA CYS A 154 7.68 -4.72 6.82
C CYS A 154 7.65 -4.57 5.29
N TYR A 155 8.49 -5.33 4.58
CA TYR A 155 8.64 -5.21 3.14
C TYR A 155 7.45 -5.83 2.42
N LYS A 156 6.52 -4.95 2.03
CA LYS A 156 5.41 -5.23 1.11
C LYS A 156 5.53 -4.26 -0.05
N MET A 157 6.03 -4.74 -1.19
CA MET A 157 6.07 -3.98 -2.43
C MET A 157 4.73 -4.14 -3.14
N ILE A 158 4.00 -3.03 -3.30
CA ILE A 158 2.63 -3.03 -3.81
C ILE A 158 2.55 -2.03 -4.96
N ARG A 159 1.85 -2.36 -6.05
CA ARG A 159 1.53 -1.34 -7.07
C ARG A 159 0.72 -0.19 -6.45
N ALA A 160 1.06 1.04 -6.79
CA ALA A 160 0.45 2.22 -6.17
C ALA A 160 -1.06 2.32 -6.46
N ASP A 161 -1.48 1.91 -7.65
CA ASP A 161 -2.89 1.86 -8.06
C ASP A 161 -3.71 0.85 -7.26
N VAL A 162 -3.12 -0.28 -6.86
CA VAL A 162 -3.71 -1.27 -5.95
C VAL A 162 -3.80 -0.70 -4.54
N LEU A 163 -2.70 -0.17 -4.00
CA LEU A 163 -2.66 0.34 -2.63
C LEU A 163 -3.66 1.49 -2.41
N LYS A 164 -3.81 2.39 -3.40
CA LYS A 164 -4.76 3.52 -3.36
C LYS A 164 -6.24 3.10 -3.35
N GLN A 165 -6.55 1.83 -3.63
CA GLN A 165 -7.92 1.30 -3.53
C GLN A 165 -8.28 0.81 -2.13
N ILE A 166 -7.28 0.70 -1.25
CA ILE A 166 -7.44 0.12 0.08
C ILE A 166 -7.55 1.26 1.09
N GLU A 167 -8.71 1.34 1.75
CA GLU A 167 -8.85 2.18 2.93
C GLU A 167 -8.17 1.48 4.12
N ILE A 168 -7.19 2.12 4.75
CA ILE A 168 -6.50 1.57 5.93
C ILE A 168 -7.13 2.16 7.19
N GLU A 169 -7.54 1.31 8.11
CA GLU A 169 -8.22 1.69 9.35
C GLU A 169 -7.31 1.57 10.58
N GLN A 170 -6.37 0.61 10.59
CA GLN A 170 -5.51 0.38 11.74
C GLN A 170 -4.42 1.44 11.84
N ASP A 171 -4.30 2.01 13.04
CA ASP A 171 -3.33 3.08 13.30
C ASP A 171 -1.97 2.56 13.75
N ARG A 172 -1.87 1.31 14.22
CA ARG A 172 -0.65 0.70 14.80
C ARG A 172 -0.17 -0.52 14.00
N PHE A 173 0.44 -1.49 14.66
CA PHE A 173 0.91 -2.75 14.06
C PHE A 173 -0.20 -3.64 13.49
N GLY A 174 -1.47 -3.39 13.86
CA GLY A 174 -2.63 -4.03 13.21
C GLY A 174 -2.73 -3.76 11.70
N PHE A 175 -1.97 -2.78 11.18
CA PHE A 175 -1.81 -2.54 9.76
C PHE A 175 -1.38 -3.80 8.99
N GLU A 176 -0.42 -4.57 9.51
CA GLU A 176 0.16 -5.71 8.78
C GLU A 176 -0.90 -6.82 8.49
N PRO A 177 -1.70 -7.27 9.47
CA PRO A 177 -2.80 -8.20 9.18
C PRO A 177 -3.95 -7.57 8.40
N GLU A 178 -4.24 -6.27 8.58
CA GLU A 178 -5.28 -5.58 7.83
C GLU A 178 -4.96 -5.54 6.33
N ILE A 179 -3.79 -5.02 5.96
CA ILE A 179 -3.40 -4.86 4.56
C ILE A 179 -3.37 -6.21 3.85
N THR A 180 -2.85 -7.24 4.52
CA THR A 180 -2.82 -8.61 4.00
C THR A 180 -4.23 -9.13 3.73
N ALA A 181 -5.15 -8.99 4.68
CA ALA A 181 -6.53 -9.46 4.51
C ALA A 181 -7.32 -8.67 3.46
N LYS A 182 -7.01 -7.39 3.24
CA LYS A 182 -7.60 -6.59 2.16
C LYS A 182 -7.01 -6.99 0.80
N LEU A 183 -5.69 -7.12 0.69
CA LEU A 183 -5.02 -7.57 -0.54
C LEU A 183 -5.46 -8.97 -0.99
N ALA A 184 -5.60 -9.91 -0.06
CA ALA A 184 -6.02 -11.29 -0.35
C ALA A 184 -7.36 -11.38 -1.10
N ARG A 185 -8.22 -10.37 -0.96
CA ARG A 185 -9.56 -10.35 -1.57
C ARG A 185 -9.64 -9.57 -2.88
N MET A 186 -8.55 -8.96 -3.33
CA MET A 186 -8.53 -8.16 -4.57
C MET A 186 -8.19 -8.99 -5.82
N ASN A 187 -8.19 -10.33 -5.74
CA ASN A 187 -7.80 -11.24 -6.82
C ASN A 187 -6.44 -10.88 -7.46
N LEU A 188 -5.46 -10.59 -6.61
CA LEU A 188 -4.12 -10.15 -7.00
C LEU A 188 -3.15 -11.32 -7.07
N ARG A 189 -2.11 -11.18 -7.89
CA ARG A 189 -0.98 -12.13 -7.91
C ARG A 189 0.00 -11.74 -6.82
N ILE A 190 -0.06 -12.44 -5.68
CA ILE A 190 0.78 -12.18 -4.51
C ILE A 190 1.96 -13.16 -4.52
N TYR A 191 3.17 -12.63 -4.42
CA TYR A 191 4.42 -13.41 -4.38
C TYR A 191 5.20 -13.11 -3.10
N GLU A 192 6.12 -14.00 -2.74
CA GLU A 192 7.10 -13.77 -1.67
C GLU A 192 8.52 -13.96 -2.21
N VAL A 193 9.46 -13.18 -1.70
CA VAL A 193 10.90 -13.33 -1.95
C VAL A 193 11.65 -13.35 -0.63
N GLY A 194 12.75 -14.11 -0.55
CA GLY A 194 13.59 -14.11 0.65
C GLY A 194 14.35 -12.80 0.80
N ILE A 195 14.32 -12.21 2.00
CA ILE A 195 15.06 -10.99 2.35
C ILE A 195 15.94 -11.20 3.57
N SER A 196 16.93 -10.33 3.72
CA SER A 196 17.75 -10.21 4.92
C SER A 196 17.02 -9.42 6.00
N TYR A 197 17.35 -9.73 7.27
CA TYR A 197 16.80 -9.03 8.41
C TYR A 197 17.79 -9.04 9.57
N ASP A 198 18.18 -7.84 10.00
CA ASP A 198 19.12 -7.62 11.10
C ASP A 198 18.40 -7.02 12.32
N GLY A 199 17.59 -7.86 12.97
CA GLY A 199 16.77 -7.43 14.10
C GLY A 199 17.59 -6.93 15.30
N ARG A 200 17.07 -5.91 15.98
CA ARG A 200 17.64 -5.41 17.24
C ARG A 200 17.78 -6.52 18.29
N SER A 201 18.83 -6.44 19.10
CA SER A 201 19.02 -7.34 20.25
C SER A 201 17.97 -7.07 21.34
N TYR A 202 17.70 -8.04 22.23
CA TYR A 202 16.80 -7.82 23.38
C TYR A 202 17.21 -6.62 24.25
N ALA A 203 18.51 -6.30 24.31
CA ALA A 203 19.04 -5.15 25.05
C ALA A 203 18.67 -3.79 24.41
N GLU A 204 18.44 -3.78 23.09
CA GLU A 204 18.03 -2.60 22.33
C GLU A 204 16.50 -2.44 22.28
N GLY A 205 15.77 -3.35 22.95
CA GLY A 205 14.40 -3.14 23.41
C GLY A 205 13.35 -3.03 22.31
N LYS A 206 13.00 -4.13 21.65
CA LYS A 206 11.69 -4.21 21.00
C LYS A 206 10.59 -4.34 22.06
N LYS A 207 9.83 -3.27 22.27
CA LYS A 207 8.65 -3.22 23.16
C LYS A 207 7.44 -3.96 22.55
N ILE A 208 7.64 -5.09 21.87
CA ILE A 208 6.54 -5.91 21.35
C ILE A 208 6.11 -6.86 22.47
N GLY A 209 4.90 -6.68 22.98
CA GLY A 209 4.34 -7.45 24.07
C GLY A 209 3.26 -8.43 23.62
N TRP A 210 2.80 -9.26 24.56
CA TRP A 210 1.65 -10.16 24.34
C TRP A 210 0.36 -9.42 23.94
N LYS A 211 0.21 -8.16 24.37
CA LYS A 211 -0.92 -7.29 23.99
C LYS A 211 -0.93 -7.01 22.48
N ASP A 212 0.24 -6.80 21.88
CA ASP A 212 0.35 -6.58 20.44
C ASP A 212 -0.02 -7.86 19.67
N GLY A 213 0.36 -9.03 20.21
CA GLY A 213 -0.06 -10.33 19.66
C GLY A 213 -1.57 -10.53 19.70
N LEU A 214 -2.25 -10.20 20.81
CA LEU A 214 -3.71 -10.26 20.89
C LEU A 214 -4.39 -9.27 19.95
N GLN A 215 -3.83 -8.06 19.83
CA GLN A 215 -4.32 -7.06 18.88
C GLN A 215 -4.18 -7.56 17.43
N ALA A 216 -3.07 -8.21 17.08
CA ALA A 216 -2.87 -8.81 15.77
C ALA A 216 -3.89 -9.91 15.48
N ILE A 217 -4.14 -10.82 16.44
CA ILE A 217 -5.19 -11.85 16.33
C ILE A 217 -6.57 -11.22 16.10
N TRP A 218 -6.93 -10.20 16.88
CA TRP A 218 -8.19 -9.50 16.71
C TRP A 218 -8.28 -8.84 15.32
N CYS A 219 -7.21 -8.22 14.83
CA CYS A 219 -7.17 -7.65 13.48
C CYS A 219 -7.37 -8.73 12.41
N ILE A 220 -6.68 -9.86 12.51
CA ILE A 220 -6.86 -11.00 11.59
C ILE A 220 -8.34 -11.41 11.57
N LEU A 221 -8.98 -11.57 12.74
CA LEU A 221 -10.39 -11.98 12.83
C LEU A 221 -11.38 -10.91 12.34
N LYS A 222 -11.14 -9.63 12.65
CA LYS A 222 -11.97 -8.51 12.19
C LYS A 222 -11.89 -8.40 10.66
N TYR A 223 -10.67 -8.27 10.15
CA TYR A 223 -10.44 -7.98 8.74
C TYR A 223 -10.68 -9.18 7.84
N SER A 224 -10.60 -10.42 8.34
CA SER A 224 -11.00 -11.64 7.61
C SER A 224 -12.51 -11.82 7.43
N ARG A 225 -13.35 -11.10 8.17
CA ARG A 225 -14.81 -11.24 8.10
C ARG A 225 -15.55 -10.10 7.41
N GLY A 226 -14.99 -8.90 7.37
CA GLY A 226 -15.67 -7.75 6.76
C GLY A 226 -15.49 -7.62 5.25
N ARG A 227 -16.49 -7.03 4.58
CA ARG A 227 -16.45 -6.61 3.18
C ARG A 227 -15.84 -5.20 3.11
N TYR A 228 -14.51 -5.13 3.16
CA TYR A 228 -13.76 -3.86 3.14
C TYR A 228 -13.33 -3.41 1.75
N ILE A 229 -13.73 -4.15 0.72
CA ILE A 229 -13.47 -3.82 -0.68
C ILE A 229 -14.81 -3.50 -1.29
N ASP A 230 -14.91 -2.29 -1.84
CA ASP A 230 -15.97 -1.98 -2.77
C ASP A 230 -15.71 -2.77 -4.06
N HIS A 231 -16.34 -3.94 -4.16
CA HIS A 231 -16.26 -4.78 -5.35
C HIS A 231 -16.72 -4.02 -6.61
N GLY A 232 -17.63 -3.04 -6.47
CA GLY A 232 -18.04 -2.17 -7.57
C GLY A 232 -16.87 -1.32 -8.07
N LYS A 233 -16.09 -0.71 -7.17
CA LYS A 233 -14.92 0.13 -7.53
C LYS A 233 -13.81 -0.66 -8.22
N VAL A 234 -13.49 -1.85 -7.71
CA VAL A 234 -12.51 -2.75 -8.33
C VAL A 234 -12.99 -3.24 -9.70
N THR A 235 -14.26 -3.66 -9.79
CA THR A 235 -14.88 -4.11 -11.05
C THR A 235 -14.89 -3.00 -12.09
N LEU A 236 -15.27 -1.77 -11.70
CA LEU A 236 -15.30 -0.63 -12.59
C LEU A 236 -13.90 -0.31 -13.15
N ARG A 237 -12.83 -0.36 -12.33
CA ARG A 237 -11.47 -0.16 -12.85
C ARG A 237 -11.01 -1.28 -13.79
N HIS A 238 -11.33 -2.54 -13.50
CA HIS A 238 -11.05 -3.62 -14.46
C HIS A 238 -11.79 -3.40 -15.79
N LEU A 239 -13.04 -2.92 -15.75
CA LEU A 239 -13.80 -2.56 -16.95
C LEU A 239 -13.19 -1.39 -17.74
N GLU A 240 -12.38 -0.52 -17.12
CA GLU A 240 -11.63 0.54 -17.81
C GLU A 240 -10.59 -0.06 -18.77
N GLU A 241 -9.97 -1.19 -18.40
CA GLU A 241 -8.99 -1.90 -19.24
C GLU A 241 -9.65 -2.67 -20.40
N PHE A 242 -10.95 -2.98 -20.31
CA PHE A 242 -11.71 -3.67 -21.36
C PHE A 242 -12.31 -2.70 -22.38
N GLU A 243 -11.46 -1.94 -23.08
CA GLU A 243 -11.93 -0.92 -24.03
C GLU A 243 -12.91 -1.46 -25.08
N THR A 244 -12.61 -2.64 -25.63
CA THR A 244 -13.43 -3.33 -26.64
C THR A 244 -14.83 -3.66 -26.13
N TYR A 245 -14.97 -3.98 -24.84
CA TYR A 245 -16.27 -4.29 -24.24
C TYR A 245 -17.13 -3.05 -24.09
N ALA A 246 -16.55 -1.96 -23.55
CA ALA A 246 -17.24 -0.68 -23.41
C ALA A 246 -17.63 -0.10 -24.79
N GLU A 247 -16.76 -0.21 -25.79
CA GLU A 247 -17.06 0.18 -27.17
C GLU A 247 -18.20 -0.66 -27.76
N TRP A 248 -18.19 -1.98 -27.52
CA TRP A 248 -19.26 -2.87 -27.97
C TRP A 248 -20.62 -2.53 -27.36
N ILE A 249 -20.67 -2.24 -26.06
CA ILE A 249 -21.90 -1.76 -25.39
C ILE A 249 -22.36 -0.47 -26.07
N TYR A 250 -21.44 0.49 -26.24
CA TYR A 250 -21.78 1.78 -26.84
C TYR A 250 -22.32 1.62 -28.26
N LYS A 251 -21.69 0.83 -29.13
CA LYS A 251 -22.17 0.58 -30.50
C LYS A 251 -23.59 0.04 -30.53
N ARG A 252 -23.98 -0.76 -29.52
CA ARG A 252 -25.33 -1.32 -29.41
C ARG A 252 -26.36 -0.30 -28.93
N LEU A 253 -25.94 0.65 -28.10
CA LEU A 253 -26.79 1.73 -27.59
C LEU A 253 -26.87 2.92 -28.56
N GLN A 254 -25.83 3.16 -29.36
CA GLN A 254 -25.64 4.36 -30.18
C GLN A 254 -26.87 4.75 -31.05
N PRO A 255 -27.60 3.82 -31.68
CA PRO A 255 -28.81 4.16 -32.45
C PRO A 255 -29.96 4.73 -31.62
N TYR A 256 -29.97 4.47 -30.31
CA TYR A 256 -31.04 4.84 -29.38
C TYR A 256 -30.67 6.03 -28.49
N VAL A 257 -29.43 6.55 -28.60
CA VAL A 257 -28.91 7.61 -27.75
C VAL A 257 -29.01 8.96 -28.47
N GLY A 258 -29.85 9.84 -27.91
CA GLY A 258 -30.07 11.19 -28.42
C GLY A 258 -28.95 12.20 -28.11
N GLU A 259 -29.26 13.49 -28.26
CA GLU A 259 -28.30 14.58 -28.05
C GLU A 259 -28.15 15.00 -26.58
N ARG A 260 -29.12 14.67 -25.73
CA ARG A 260 -29.12 15.01 -24.30
C ARG A 260 -29.11 13.72 -23.49
N ILE A 261 -28.04 13.50 -22.72
CA ILE A 261 -27.78 12.24 -22.03
C ILE A 261 -27.60 12.52 -20.55
N VAL A 262 -28.23 11.71 -19.71
CA VAL A 262 -27.96 11.66 -18.27
C VAL A 262 -27.49 10.25 -17.94
N GLU A 263 -26.25 10.12 -17.46
CA GLU A 263 -25.73 8.85 -16.94
C GLU A 263 -25.78 8.89 -15.41
N ILE A 264 -26.61 8.02 -14.83
CA ILE A 264 -26.79 7.88 -13.38
C ILE A 264 -26.03 6.64 -12.93
N GLY A 265 -25.21 6.76 -11.89
CA GLY A 265 -24.31 5.68 -11.47
C GLY A 265 -23.10 5.56 -12.40
N ALA A 266 -22.60 6.70 -12.89
CA ALA A 266 -21.52 6.77 -13.87
C ALA A 266 -20.19 6.18 -13.36
N GLY A 267 -20.05 5.95 -12.04
CA GLY A 267 -18.89 5.31 -11.46
C GLY A 267 -17.61 6.11 -11.74
N ILE A 268 -16.63 5.44 -12.37
CA ILE A 268 -15.36 6.07 -12.75
C ILE A 268 -15.35 6.66 -14.17
N GLY A 269 -16.50 6.62 -14.86
CA GLY A 269 -16.69 7.24 -16.18
C GLY A 269 -16.26 6.40 -17.39
N ASN A 270 -16.27 5.07 -17.29
CA ASN A 270 -15.81 4.17 -18.36
C ASN A 270 -16.50 4.39 -19.72
N ASN A 271 -17.78 4.73 -19.70
CA ASN A 271 -18.57 4.92 -20.93
C ASN A 271 -18.53 6.36 -21.45
N VAL A 272 -18.09 7.32 -20.63
CA VAL A 272 -18.24 8.75 -20.88
C VAL A 272 -17.58 9.17 -22.18
N ARG A 273 -16.37 8.65 -22.46
CA ARG A 273 -15.62 8.93 -23.69
C ARG A 273 -16.39 8.62 -24.97
N PHE A 274 -17.29 7.63 -24.93
CA PHE A 274 -18.11 7.27 -26.08
C PHE A 274 -19.36 8.14 -26.18
N LEU A 275 -19.91 8.55 -25.04
CA LEU A 275 -21.06 9.44 -24.97
C LEU A 275 -20.71 10.85 -25.44
N THR A 276 -19.49 11.32 -25.15
CA THR A 276 -18.97 12.65 -25.56
C THR A 276 -18.31 12.66 -26.95
N ALA A 277 -18.20 11.52 -27.63
CA ALA A 277 -17.55 11.43 -28.94
C ALA A 277 -18.27 12.21 -30.07
N ALA A 278 -19.54 12.57 -29.90
CA ALA A 278 -20.29 13.36 -30.87
C ALA A 278 -20.36 14.85 -30.46
N PRO A 279 -20.00 15.80 -31.34
CA PRO A 279 -19.73 17.20 -30.99
C PRO A 279 -20.95 18.00 -30.50
N ASN A 280 -22.18 17.53 -30.74
CA ASN A 280 -23.42 18.23 -30.35
C ASN A 280 -24.10 17.63 -29.11
N ARG A 281 -23.44 16.72 -28.38
CA ARG A 281 -24.03 16.06 -27.22
C ARG A 281 -23.83 16.84 -25.93
N LYS A 282 -24.91 16.98 -25.16
CA LYS A 282 -24.89 17.44 -23.77
C LYS A 282 -25.01 16.24 -22.85
N VAL A 283 -23.94 15.93 -22.13
CA VAL A 283 -23.87 14.80 -21.20
C VAL A 283 -23.83 15.32 -19.78
N VAL A 284 -24.73 14.84 -18.93
CA VAL A 284 -24.72 15.07 -17.49
C VAL A 284 -24.39 13.75 -16.80
N LEU A 285 -23.39 13.76 -15.94
CA LEU A 285 -22.93 12.58 -15.20
C LEU A 285 -23.26 12.77 -13.72
N THR A 286 -23.77 11.72 -13.08
CA THR A 286 -24.02 11.73 -11.65
C THR A 286 -23.82 10.34 -11.06
N ASP A 287 -23.52 10.30 -9.76
CA ASP A 287 -23.43 9.06 -9.01
C ASP A 287 -24.04 9.25 -7.61
N ALA A 288 -24.43 8.15 -6.98
CA ALA A 288 -24.91 8.16 -5.60
C ALA A 288 -23.77 8.33 -4.58
N ARG A 289 -22.51 8.11 -5.00
CA ARG A 289 -21.32 8.26 -4.17
C ARG A 289 -20.57 9.55 -4.47
N ASP A 290 -20.34 10.35 -3.44
CA ASP A 290 -19.60 11.63 -3.54
C ASP A 290 -18.19 11.46 -4.13
N GLU A 291 -17.51 10.36 -3.79
CA GLU A 291 -16.17 10.04 -4.32
C GLU A 291 -16.15 9.92 -5.85
N TYR A 292 -17.22 9.40 -6.46
CA TYR A 292 -17.33 9.28 -7.91
C TYR A 292 -17.76 10.57 -8.56
N VAL A 293 -18.65 11.34 -7.92
CA VAL A 293 -18.96 12.68 -8.38
C VAL A 293 -17.71 13.54 -8.44
N GLN A 294 -16.85 13.50 -7.41
CA GLN A 294 -15.58 14.22 -7.39
C GLN A 294 -14.62 13.74 -8.49
N LEU A 295 -14.44 12.42 -8.63
CA LEU A 295 -13.59 11.84 -9.68
C LEU A 295 -14.04 12.24 -11.09
N LEU A 296 -15.36 12.23 -11.34
CA LEU A 296 -15.93 12.61 -12.63
C LEU A 296 -15.70 14.09 -12.94
N ARG A 297 -15.80 14.98 -11.93
CA ARG A 297 -15.43 16.39 -12.09
C ARG A 297 -13.96 16.54 -12.45
N GLU A 298 -13.06 15.90 -11.70
CA GLU A 298 -11.62 15.97 -11.98
C GLU A 298 -11.25 15.45 -13.38
N LYS A 299 -11.95 14.42 -13.86
CA LYS A 299 -11.71 13.84 -15.20
C LYS A 299 -12.34 14.63 -16.35
N PHE A 300 -13.50 15.27 -16.15
CA PHE A 300 -14.33 15.75 -17.26
C PHE A 300 -14.88 17.18 -17.13
N ASP A 301 -14.83 17.82 -15.95
CA ASP A 301 -15.08 19.27 -15.83
C ASP A 301 -13.80 20.01 -16.23
N GLY A 302 -13.72 20.36 -17.52
CA GLY A 302 -12.75 21.29 -18.12
C GLY A 302 -13.47 22.46 -18.78
#